data_AF-A0A0D8Y2I9-F1
#
_entry.id   AF-A0A0D8Y2I9-F1
#
_cell.length_a   1.000
_cell.length_b   1.000
_cell.length_c   1.000
_cell.angle_alpha   90.00
_cell.angle_beta   90.00
_cell.angle_gamma   90.00
#
_symmetry.space_group_name_H-M   'P 1'
#
loop_
_entity.id
_entity.type
_entity.pdbx_description
1 polymer ?
#
loop_
_entity_poly.entity_id
_entity_poly.type
_entity_poly.pdbx_seq_one_letter_code
_entity_poly.pdbx_strand_id
1 'polypeptide(L)'
;MESTSLQDDISEPVAKKCRDASTTTDNHDGLTKESGSRPPFTRSHIIQRSGGKFHLLIGVTGSIAVIKLEELIQKLYQSCPENKLLIKVAATKSAMILLDNQDFELDEIIYEDRDEWSMWRERGDAVLHIELRKWADAMLIAPLDANSLAKIAIGISDNLVTSIVRAWDPRKPLYFAPAMNTMMWENPLTFQHRNTLKDLLRYKEIPPMEKELVCGDTGMGAMATTTMIATVIATVVRNRHSMWIFGYGSLLWNPNFPFTQKIPGVVCGYARKFWQLSPDHRGTPEKPGRTVTLVPDTHSVCWGIAFKVAEEHVRKTREYLDHREKAGYSAYISYGDAVHYAGPSDLDIICQTIIRSRGLSGSNVDYALSLANVLHNQAPHVPDDHVFEVERRILALCRSKKDSDDKKNNQIV
;
A
#
# COMPACT_ATOMS: atom_id res chain seq x y z
N MET A 1 43.45 3.74 -14.36
CA MET A 1 42.58 4.92 -14.28
C MET A 1 41.65 4.68 -13.11
N GLU A 2 42.00 5.29 -11.98
CA GLU A 2 41.22 5.24 -10.74
C GLU A 2 39.85 5.89 -10.95
N SER A 3 38.79 5.28 -10.43
CA SER A 3 37.58 6.02 -10.09
C SER A 3 37.03 5.46 -8.77
N THR A 4 37.24 6.26 -7.75
CA THR A 4 36.87 6.07 -6.36
C THR A 4 35.37 6.31 -6.16
N SER A 5 34.76 5.42 -5.39
CA SER A 5 33.42 5.51 -4.82
C SER A 5 33.34 6.62 -3.77
N LEU A 6 32.35 7.51 -3.89
CA LEU A 6 31.90 8.40 -2.81
C LEU A 6 30.37 8.34 -2.75
N GLN A 7 29.88 7.67 -1.70
CA GLN A 7 28.52 7.76 -1.19
C GLN A 7 28.50 8.94 -0.22
N ASP A 8 27.73 9.99 -0.52
CA ASP A 8 27.46 11.06 0.42
C ASP A 8 26.20 10.74 1.23
N ASP A 9 26.43 10.38 2.49
CA ASP A 9 25.46 10.28 3.57
C ASP A 9 25.09 11.70 4.04
N ILE A 10 23.90 12.19 3.69
CA ILE A 10 23.36 13.44 4.26
C ILE A 10 22.45 13.06 5.43
N SER A 11 23.02 13.13 6.63
CA SER A 11 22.28 13.07 7.90
C SER A 11 21.77 14.47 8.26
N GLU A 12 20.46 14.62 8.46
CA GLU A 12 19.87 15.84 9.01
C GLU A 12 20.17 15.97 10.51
N PRO A 13 20.38 17.21 11.03
CA PRO A 13 20.79 17.41 12.41
C PRO A 13 19.60 17.23 13.37
N VAL A 14 19.74 16.26 14.26
CA VAL A 14 18.92 16.12 15.46
C VAL A 14 19.12 17.35 16.34
N ALA A 15 18.05 18.10 16.61
CA ALA A 15 18.04 19.21 17.55
C ALA A 15 18.38 18.69 18.97
N LYS A 16 19.66 18.81 19.35
CA LYS A 16 20.11 18.57 20.73
C LYS A 16 19.64 19.71 21.63
N LYS A 17 18.92 19.37 22.69
CA LYS A 17 18.65 20.25 23.84
C LYS A 17 19.99 20.76 24.39
N CYS A 18 20.22 22.08 24.34
CA CYS A 18 21.31 22.74 25.05
C CYS A 18 21.05 22.64 26.56
N ARG A 19 21.97 22.02 27.29
CA ARG A 19 22.07 22.13 28.75
C ARG A 19 23.17 23.17 29.02
N ASP A 20 22.77 24.39 29.33
CA ASP A 20 23.69 25.34 29.94
C ASP A 20 23.62 25.19 31.46
N ALA A 21 24.79 24.95 32.03
CA ALA A 21 25.06 25.02 33.45
C ALA A 21 25.48 26.46 33.77
N SER A 22 24.76 27.12 34.68
CA SER A 22 25.29 28.28 35.40
C SER A 22 24.66 28.38 36.79
N THR A 23 25.50 28.10 37.78
CA THR A 23 25.68 28.81 39.06
C THR A 23 24.46 29.43 39.76
N THR A 24 24.24 28.91 40.97
CA THR A 24 23.48 29.45 42.09
C THR A 24 23.66 30.96 42.34
N THR A 25 22.56 31.70 42.36
CA THR A 25 22.23 32.69 43.40
C THR A 25 20.71 32.81 43.52
N ASP A 26 20.21 32.63 44.74
CA ASP A 26 18.82 32.84 45.13
C ASP A 26 18.34 34.26 44.77
N ASN A 27 17.10 34.37 44.28
CA ASN A 27 16.15 35.38 44.73
C ASN A 27 14.72 35.00 44.31
N HIS A 28 13.85 35.00 45.31
CA HIS A 28 12.40 34.87 45.18
C HIS A 28 11.82 35.90 44.21
N ASP A 29 11.12 35.43 43.17
CA ASP A 29 9.91 36.08 42.67
C ASP A 29 9.07 35.06 41.88
N GLY A 30 7.75 35.14 42.06
CA GLY A 30 6.80 34.14 41.60
C GLY A 30 6.80 33.98 40.08
N LEU A 31 7.12 32.77 39.61
CA LEU A 31 6.86 32.34 38.25
C LEU A 31 5.60 31.48 38.24
N THR A 32 4.49 32.09 37.83
CA THR A 32 3.40 31.38 37.15
C THR A 32 4.02 30.60 35.99
N LYS A 33 3.87 29.26 36.00
CA LYS A 33 4.14 28.45 34.81
C LYS A 33 3.18 28.90 33.71
N GLU A 34 3.64 29.72 32.77
CA GLU A 34 2.95 29.87 31.49
C GLU A 34 3.01 28.51 30.78
N SER A 35 1.88 27.80 30.77
CA SER A 35 1.66 26.60 29.95
C SER A 35 1.61 27.03 28.48
N GLY A 36 2.79 27.30 27.90
CA GLY A 36 2.87 28.01 26.62
C GLY A 36 2.66 27.09 25.43
N SER A 37 1.48 27.18 24.79
CA SER A 37 1.26 26.64 23.44
C SER A 37 2.37 27.15 22.48
N ARG A 38 2.80 26.33 21.52
CA ARG A 38 3.78 26.76 20.50
C ARG A 38 3.36 28.07 19.79
N PRO A 39 4.30 28.88 19.29
CA PRO A 39 3.96 30.01 18.43
C PRO A 39 3.32 29.54 17.10
N PRO A 40 2.46 30.37 16.47
CA PRO A 40 1.90 30.07 15.14
C PRO A 40 2.99 29.94 14.07
N PHE A 41 2.75 29.11 13.07
CA PHE A 41 3.65 28.99 11.92
C PHE A 41 3.70 30.28 11.10
N THR A 42 4.83 30.55 10.45
CA THR A 42 4.97 31.72 9.57
C THR A 42 5.00 31.28 8.11
N ARG A 43 5.05 32.23 7.17
CA ARG A 43 5.17 31.98 5.72
C ARG A 43 6.37 31.10 5.31
N SER A 44 7.38 30.94 6.17
CA SER A 44 8.52 30.05 5.91
C SER A 44 8.23 28.58 6.20
N HIS A 45 7.09 28.27 6.83
CA HIS A 45 6.71 26.89 7.12
C HIS A 45 6.26 26.18 5.84
N ILE A 46 6.99 25.13 5.46
CA ILE A 46 6.72 24.36 4.26
C ILE A 46 6.25 22.96 4.65
N ILE A 47 5.12 22.55 4.10
CA ILE A 47 4.60 21.19 4.26
C ILE A 47 5.13 20.33 3.12
N GLN A 48 6.19 19.56 3.41
CA GLN A 48 6.81 18.68 2.42
C GLN A 48 6.33 17.24 2.56
N ARG A 49 6.26 16.54 1.42
CA ARG A 49 5.98 15.10 1.35
C ARG A 49 7.30 14.33 1.36
N SER A 50 7.30 13.18 2.01
CA SER A 50 8.43 12.26 2.06
C SER A 50 8.18 11.05 1.16
N GLY A 51 9.09 10.80 0.22
CA GLY A 51 9.01 9.65 -0.68
C GLY A 51 8.94 8.31 0.08
N GLY A 52 8.11 7.38 -0.40
CA GLY A 52 7.97 6.05 0.21
C GLY A 52 7.21 6.01 1.55
N LYS A 53 6.64 7.13 2.01
CA LYS A 53 5.77 7.20 3.18
C LYS A 53 4.31 7.39 2.77
N PHE A 54 3.42 6.91 3.63
CA PHE A 54 1.99 7.24 3.65
C PHE A 54 1.76 8.44 4.56
N HIS A 55 1.10 9.47 4.07
CA HIS A 55 0.85 10.70 4.81
C HIS A 55 -0.61 10.71 5.30
N LEU A 56 -0.81 10.54 6.60
CA LEU A 56 -2.13 10.58 7.23
C LEU A 56 -2.35 11.93 7.90
N LEU A 57 -3.42 12.60 7.51
CA LEU A 57 -3.90 13.80 8.20
C LEU A 57 -5.01 13.43 9.17
N ILE A 58 -4.84 13.74 10.45
CA ILE A 58 -5.87 13.53 11.47
C ILE A 58 -6.56 14.86 11.77
N GLY A 59 -7.85 14.95 11.50
CA GLY A 59 -8.72 16.03 11.99
C GLY A 59 -9.27 15.69 13.38
N VAL A 60 -9.15 16.60 14.34
CA VAL A 60 -9.77 16.45 15.66
C VAL A 60 -10.76 17.59 15.95
N THR A 61 -11.92 17.21 16.49
CA THR A 61 -13.04 18.13 16.76
C THR A 61 -13.43 18.13 18.24
N GLY A 62 -14.34 19.00 18.64
CA GLY A 62 -14.69 19.30 20.05
C GLY A 62 -15.52 18.23 20.75
N SER A 63 -15.01 17.01 20.83
CA SER A 63 -15.56 15.92 21.63
C SER A 63 -14.56 15.51 22.71
N ILE A 64 -15.05 15.12 23.90
CA ILE A 64 -14.20 14.68 25.03
C ILE A 64 -13.28 13.53 24.62
N ALA A 65 -13.68 12.71 23.63
CA ALA A 65 -12.86 11.62 23.11
C ALA A 65 -11.50 12.07 22.53
N VAL A 66 -11.26 13.37 22.30
CA VAL A 66 -9.99 13.91 21.80
C VAL A 66 -8.83 13.66 22.76
N ILE A 67 -9.09 13.47 24.06
CA ILE A 67 -8.06 13.08 25.04
C ILE A 67 -7.36 11.75 24.68
N LYS A 68 -7.95 10.95 23.79
CA LYS A 68 -7.38 9.69 23.29
C LYS A 68 -6.49 9.85 22.05
N LEU A 69 -6.19 11.09 21.64
CA LEU A 69 -5.40 11.35 20.44
C LEU A 69 -4.00 10.73 20.53
N GLU A 70 -3.32 10.88 21.67
CA GLU A 70 -1.99 10.28 21.89
C GLU A 70 -2.04 8.76 21.79
N GLU A 71 -2.98 8.13 22.50
CA GLU A 71 -3.20 6.68 22.44
C GLU A 71 -3.49 6.21 20.99
N LEU A 72 -4.31 6.96 20.25
CA LEU A 72 -4.63 6.65 18.85
C LEU A 72 -3.40 6.71 17.96
N ILE A 73 -2.57 7.75 18.07
CA ILE A 73 -1.34 7.91 17.29
C ILE A 73 -0.36 6.77 17.60
N GLN A 74 -0.16 6.43 18.87
CA GLN A 74 0.67 5.29 19.27
C GLN A 74 0.17 3.97 18.66
N LYS A 75 -1.16 3.72 18.70
CA LYS A 75 -1.76 2.53 18.07
C LYS A 75 -1.61 2.52 16.56
N LEU A 76 -1.66 3.68 15.90
CA LEU A 76 -1.44 3.79 14.45
C LEU A 76 -0.02 3.40 14.07
N TYR A 77 1.00 3.88 14.79
CA TYR A 77 2.39 3.48 14.53
C TYR A 77 2.62 1.99 14.83
N GLN A 78 2.08 1.46 15.92
CA GLN A 78 2.17 0.03 16.25
C GLN A 78 1.50 -0.86 15.20
N SER A 79 0.42 -0.38 14.58
CA SER A 79 -0.34 -1.16 13.60
C SER A 79 0.19 -1.03 12.18
N CYS A 80 0.90 0.04 11.84
CA CYS A 80 1.40 0.26 10.49
C CYS A 80 2.81 -0.33 10.31
N PRO A 81 3.22 -0.63 9.06
CA PRO A 81 4.60 -1.02 8.80
C PRO A 81 5.57 0.04 9.31
N GLU A 82 6.67 -0.42 9.90
CA GLU A 82 7.65 0.44 10.54
C GLU A 82 8.18 1.50 9.56
N ASN A 83 8.23 2.75 10.03
CA ASN A 83 8.76 3.86 9.26
C ASN A 83 8.04 4.06 7.90
N LYS A 84 6.76 3.69 7.77
CA LYS A 84 5.94 3.94 6.56
C LYS A 84 4.83 4.97 6.75
N LEU A 85 4.51 5.33 7.98
CA LEU A 85 3.44 6.28 8.29
C LEU A 85 4.03 7.60 8.76
N LEU A 86 3.53 8.72 8.23
CA LEU A 86 3.74 10.06 8.77
C LEU A 86 2.38 10.67 9.12
N ILE A 87 2.28 11.24 10.32
CA ILE A 87 1.04 11.83 10.84
C ILE A 87 1.21 13.35 10.97
N LYS A 88 0.18 14.08 10.59
CA LYS A 88 -0.04 15.49 10.97
C LYS A 88 -1.44 15.63 11.52
N VAL A 89 -1.64 16.56 12.44
CA VAL A 89 -2.94 16.77 13.09
C VAL A 89 -3.46 18.17 12.74
N ALA A 90 -4.74 18.30 12.42
CA ALA A 90 -5.45 19.59 12.35
C ALA A 90 -6.56 19.59 13.40
N ALA A 91 -6.60 20.62 14.24
CA ALA A 91 -7.52 20.70 15.36
C ALA A 91 -8.45 21.90 15.22
N THR A 92 -9.73 21.68 15.53
CA THR A 92 -10.67 22.80 15.74
C THR A 92 -10.35 23.52 17.06
N LYS A 93 -10.75 24.79 17.17
CA LYS A 93 -10.64 25.55 18.43
C LYS A 93 -11.20 24.81 19.65
N SER A 94 -12.36 24.15 19.52
CA SER A 94 -12.98 23.38 20.61
C SER A 94 -12.17 22.14 21.01
N ALA A 95 -11.49 21.50 20.05
CA ALA A 95 -10.60 20.38 20.32
C ALA A 95 -9.35 20.84 21.08
N MET A 96 -8.77 21.99 20.68
CA MET A 96 -7.59 22.56 21.34
C MET A 96 -7.84 22.88 22.80
N ILE A 97 -9.00 23.47 23.14
CA ILE A 97 -9.37 23.74 24.55
C ILE A 97 -9.36 22.45 25.39
N LEU A 98 -9.81 21.32 24.83
CA LEU A 98 -9.83 20.05 25.55
C LEU A 98 -8.44 19.43 25.67
N LEU A 99 -7.60 19.59 24.65
CA LEU A 99 -6.22 19.13 24.64
C LEU A 99 -5.38 19.93 25.65
N ASP A 100 -5.43 21.26 25.63
CA ASP A 100 -4.63 22.14 26.52
C ASP A 100 -4.90 21.89 28.01
N ASN A 101 -6.04 21.28 28.35
CA ASN A 101 -6.41 20.89 29.71
C ASN A 101 -5.88 19.50 30.12
N GLN A 102 -5.04 18.88 29.32
CA GLN A 102 -4.44 17.57 29.58
C GLN A 102 -2.92 17.67 29.49
N ASP A 103 -2.22 16.92 30.34
CA ASP A 103 -0.79 16.65 30.14
C ASP A 103 -0.68 15.54 29.09
N PHE A 104 -0.33 15.89 27.85
CA PHE A 104 -0.03 14.93 26.79
C PHE A 104 1.26 15.33 26.07
N GLU A 105 2.08 14.35 25.71
CA GLU A 105 3.31 14.57 24.93
C GLU A 105 3.12 13.96 23.54
N LEU A 106 2.92 14.83 22.55
CA LEU A 106 2.82 14.45 21.14
C LEU A 106 4.00 15.04 20.36
N ASP A 107 4.73 14.17 19.67
CA ASP A 107 5.82 14.58 18.76
C ASP A 107 5.26 15.18 17.44
N GLU A 108 4.01 14.84 17.10
CA GLU A 108 3.33 15.30 15.90
C GLU A 108 2.96 16.77 15.95
N ILE A 109 3.10 17.43 14.79
CA ILE A 109 2.64 18.81 14.62
C ILE A 109 1.10 18.85 14.60
N ILE A 110 0.54 19.62 15.53
CA ILE A 110 -0.88 20.01 15.56
C ILE A 110 -1.03 21.40 14.94
N TYR A 111 -1.77 21.50 13.83
CA TYR A 111 -2.15 22.74 13.16
C TYR A 111 -3.51 23.23 13.64
N GLU A 112 -3.67 24.54 13.74
CA GLU A 112 -4.86 25.22 14.26
C GLU A 112 -5.29 26.35 13.32
N ASP A 113 -6.49 26.90 13.54
CA ASP A 113 -7.04 28.02 12.75
C ASP A 113 -6.10 29.24 12.72
N ARG A 114 -5.34 29.49 13.80
CA ARG A 114 -4.37 30.60 13.86
C ARG A 114 -3.21 30.45 12.87
N ASP A 115 -2.82 29.21 12.52
CA ASP A 115 -1.73 28.96 11.59
C ASP A 115 -2.12 29.29 10.14
N GLU A 116 -3.41 29.17 9.81
CA GLU A 116 -3.93 29.47 8.47
C GLU A 116 -3.70 30.94 8.11
N TRP A 117 -4.05 31.83 9.03
CA TRP A 117 -3.93 33.28 8.84
C TRP A 117 -2.51 33.81 9.08
N SER A 118 -1.68 33.10 9.85
CA SER A 118 -0.29 33.51 10.05
C SER A 118 0.61 33.12 8.88
N MET A 119 0.25 32.06 8.14
CA MET A 119 0.96 31.61 6.93
C MET A 119 0.56 32.37 5.66
N TRP A 120 -0.67 32.88 5.58
CA TRP A 120 -1.18 33.59 4.40
C TRP A 120 -1.41 35.08 4.70
N ARG A 121 -0.61 35.96 4.07
CA ARG A 121 -0.76 37.42 4.20
C ARG A 121 -0.93 38.13 2.88
N GLU A 122 -0.32 37.62 1.81
CA GLU A 122 -0.40 38.20 0.48
C GLU A 122 -0.66 37.16 -0.61
N ARG A 123 -1.05 37.62 -1.80
CA ARG A 123 -1.25 36.73 -2.95
C ARG A 123 0.06 36.06 -3.33
N GLY A 124 0.07 34.74 -3.38
CA GLY A 124 1.25 33.92 -3.66
C GLY A 124 1.69 33.09 -2.47
N ASP A 125 1.28 33.46 -1.25
CA ASP A 125 1.54 32.67 -0.05
C ASP A 125 0.80 31.33 -0.08
N ALA A 126 1.41 30.32 0.56
CA ALA A 126 0.82 29.02 0.73
C ALA A 126 -0.45 29.09 1.60
N VAL A 127 -1.54 28.48 1.13
CA VAL A 127 -2.79 28.37 1.87
C VAL A 127 -2.79 27.04 2.64
N LEU A 128 -2.76 27.11 3.98
CA LEU A 128 -2.50 25.95 4.84
C LEU A 128 -3.43 24.75 4.57
N HIS A 129 -4.75 24.96 4.52
CA HIS A 129 -5.69 23.86 4.27
C HIS A 129 -5.48 23.19 2.89
N ILE A 130 -5.04 23.95 1.89
CA ILE A 130 -4.73 23.43 0.55
C ILE A 130 -3.44 22.60 0.59
N GLU A 131 -2.42 23.09 1.29
CA GLU A 131 -1.14 22.38 1.40
C GLU A 131 -1.29 21.08 2.21
N LEU A 132 -2.05 21.10 3.32
CA LEU A 132 -2.38 19.88 4.07
C LEU A 132 -3.17 18.87 3.21
N ARG A 133 -4.13 19.34 2.40
CA ARG A 133 -4.88 18.49 1.47
C ARG A 133 -3.99 17.90 0.37
N LYS A 134 -3.01 18.64 -0.14
CA LYS A 134 -2.02 18.12 -1.12
C LYS A 134 -1.10 17.09 -0.47
N TRP A 135 -0.63 17.38 0.74
CA TRP A 135 0.28 16.55 1.52
C TRP A 135 -0.31 15.19 1.87
N ALA A 136 -1.57 15.15 2.31
CA ALA A 136 -2.20 13.93 2.80
C ALA A 136 -2.49 12.91 1.68
N ASP A 137 -2.28 11.63 1.96
CA ASP A 137 -2.76 10.50 1.16
C ASP A 137 -4.17 10.05 1.60
N ALA A 138 -4.49 10.24 2.88
CA ALA A 138 -5.80 10.02 3.46
C ALA A 138 -6.05 11.00 4.61
N MET A 139 -7.32 11.17 4.97
CA MET A 139 -7.73 11.90 6.17
C MET A 139 -8.54 11.01 7.11
N LEU A 140 -8.32 11.15 8.40
CA LEU A 140 -9.12 10.57 9.46
C LEU A 140 -9.66 11.70 10.33
N ILE A 141 -10.97 11.78 10.56
CA ILE A 141 -11.54 12.69 11.57
C ILE A 141 -11.92 11.88 12.80
N ALA A 142 -11.14 11.98 13.88
CA ALA A 142 -11.33 11.18 15.08
C ALA A 142 -10.81 11.92 16.33
N PRO A 143 -11.71 12.43 17.19
CA PRO A 143 -13.17 12.34 17.09
C PRO A 143 -13.79 13.30 16.06
N LEU A 144 -14.97 12.93 15.54
CA LEU A 144 -15.92 13.82 14.88
C LEU A 144 -17.11 14.13 15.80
N ASP A 145 -17.23 15.37 16.26
CA ASP A 145 -18.34 15.89 17.05
C ASP A 145 -19.60 16.14 16.18
N ALA A 146 -20.76 16.30 16.82
CA ALA A 146 -22.03 16.52 16.12
C ALA A 146 -22.05 17.85 15.33
N ASN A 147 -21.38 18.88 15.82
CA ASN A 147 -21.35 20.21 15.21
C ASN A 147 -20.58 20.20 13.89
N SER A 148 -19.36 19.67 13.89
CA SER A 148 -18.51 19.51 12.71
C SER A 148 -19.12 18.51 11.73
N LEU A 149 -19.78 17.45 12.21
CA LEU A 149 -20.57 16.55 11.37
C LEU A 149 -21.64 17.32 10.60
N ALA A 150 -22.42 18.16 11.29
CA ALA A 150 -23.45 18.98 10.67
C ALA A 150 -22.85 19.96 9.65
N LYS A 151 -21.79 20.69 10.03
CA LYS A 151 -21.08 21.64 9.15
C LYS A 151 -20.60 20.98 7.87
N ILE A 152 -19.94 19.82 7.97
CA ILE A 152 -19.45 19.08 6.81
C ILE A 152 -20.62 18.65 5.92
N ALA A 153 -21.70 18.12 6.51
CA ALA A 153 -22.85 17.65 5.75
C ALA A 153 -23.54 18.76 4.94
N ILE A 154 -23.60 19.98 5.48
CA ILE A 154 -24.21 21.13 4.79
C ILE A 154 -23.19 22.02 4.05
N GLY A 155 -21.91 21.67 4.07
CA GLY A 155 -20.85 22.35 3.32
C GLY A 155 -20.31 23.64 3.93
N ILE A 156 -20.46 23.85 5.24
CA ILE A 156 -19.79 24.94 5.97
C ILE A 156 -18.30 24.63 6.11
N SER A 157 -17.46 25.61 5.77
CA SER A 157 -16.00 25.57 5.87
C SER A 157 -15.46 26.83 6.53
N ASP A 158 -15.65 26.93 7.85
CA ASP A 158 -15.39 28.14 8.63
C ASP A 158 -14.21 27.99 9.62
N ASN A 159 -13.49 26.87 9.55
CA ASN A 159 -12.27 26.60 10.31
C ASN A 159 -11.33 25.69 9.51
N LEU A 160 -10.10 25.51 9.97
CA LEU A 160 -9.06 24.77 9.25
C LEU A 160 -9.52 23.36 8.88
N VAL A 161 -10.08 22.60 9.83
CA VAL A 161 -10.54 21.21 9.61
C VAL A 161 -11.62 21.15 8.54
N THR A 162 -12.66 21.97 8.64
CA THR A 162 -13.78 21.97 7.69
C THR A 162 -13.38 22.52 6.31
N SER A 163 -12.44 23.47 6.24
CA SER A 163 -11.84 23.97 5.00
C SER A 163 -11.04 22.89 4.28
N ILE A 164 -10.25 22.07 5.01
CA ILE A 164 -9.55 20.91 4.44
C ILE A 164 -10.56 19.93 3.85
N VAL A 165 -11.61 19.59 4.60
CA VAL A 165 -12.65 18.63 4.16
C VAL A 165 -13.43 19.17 2.96
N ARG A 166 -13.75 20.46 2.92
CA ARG A 166 -14.48 21.08 1.81
C ARG A 166 -13.68 21.07 0.51
N ALA A 167 -12.35 21.17 0.61
CA ALA A 167 -11.40 21.14 -0.50
C ALA A 167 -10.86 19.72 -0.80
N TRP A 168 -11.40 18.68 -0.16
CA TRP A 168 -10.87 17.32 -0.23
C TRP A 168 -10.95 16.72 -1.64
N ASP A 169 -9.94 15.94 -2.02
CA ASP A 169 -9.93 15.21 -3.29
C ASP A 169 -10.74 13.91 -3.14
N PRO A 170 -11.85 13.72 -3.87
CA PRO A 170 -12.71 12.55 -3.72
C PRO A 170 -12.02 11.22 -4.08
N ARG A 171 -10.85 11.25 -4.72
CA ARG A 171 -10.04 10.05 -5.00
C ARG A 171 -9.24 9.60 -3.78
N LYS A 172 -9.01 10.48 -2.80
CA LYS A 172 -8.30 10.18 -1.55
C LYS A 172 -9.31 9.73 -0.49
N PRO A 173 -9.07 8.61 0.22
CA PRO A 173 -10.01 8.14 1.20
C PRO A 173 -10.07 9.07 2.42
N LEU A 174 -11.28 9.34 2.89
CA LEU A 174 -11.54 10.04 4.15
C LEU A 174 -12.34 9.13 5.07
N TYR A 175 -11.85 8.99 6.30
CA TYR A 175 -12.48 8.22 7.37
C TYR A 175 -12.98 9.17 8.45
N PHE A 176 -14.07 8.83 9.13
CA PHE A 176 -14.55 9.59 10.27
C PHE A 176 -15.05 8.68 11.39
N ALA A 177 -14.74 9.03 12.63
CA ALA A 177 -15.15 8.32 13.84
C ALA A 177 -16.00 9.26 14.72
N PRO A 178 -17.34 9.20 14.62
CA PRO A 178 -18.24 10.02 15.42
C PRO A 178 -18.04 9.79 16.92
N ALA A 179 -18.14 10.86 17.71
CA ALA A 179 -18.06 10.78 19.17
C ALA A 179 -18.93 11.87 19.81
N MET A 180 -20.06 11.48 20.40
CA MET A 180 -21.05 12.39 20.98
C MET A 180 -21.91 11.69 22.03
N ASN A 181 -22.65 12.47 22.83
CA ASN A 181 -23.62 11.90 23.77
C ASN A 181 -24.72 11.09 23.05
N THR A 182 -25.30 10.09 23.72
CA THR A 182 -26.36 9.22 23.18
C THR A 182 -27.53 9.98 22.58
N MET A 183 -28.05 11.02 23.26
CA MET A 183 -29.17 11.82 22.76
C MET A 183 -28.80 12.63 21.50
N MET A 184 -27.52 13.01 21.35
CA MET A 184 -27.03 13.61 20.11
C MET A 184 -26.93 12.58 18.99
N TRP A 185 -26.49 11.35 19.32
CA TRP A 185 -26.37 10.27 18.35
C TRP A 185 -27.72 9.81 17.81
N GLU A 186 -28.72 9.67 18.69
CA GLU A 186 -30.09 9.26 18.36
C GLU A 186 -30.90 10.36 17.67
N ASN A 187 -30.39 11.60 17.64
CA ASN A 187 -31.04 12.70 16.95
C ASN A 187 -31.18 12.39 15.44
N PRO A 188 -32.36 12.59 14.83
CA PRO A 188 -32.57 12.34 13.40
C PRO A 188 -31.60 13.11 12.47
N LEU A 189 -31.15 14.30 12.88
CA LEU A 189 -30.17 15.08 12.12
C LEU A 189 -28.81 14.39 12.06
N THR A 190 -28.39 13.69 13.12
CA THR A 190 -27.16 12.90 13.11
C THR A 190 -27.25 11.79 12.07
N PHE A 191 -28.38 11.09 12.00
CA PHE A 191 -28.61 10.09 10.96
C PHE A 191 -28.54 10.69 9.54
N GLN A 192 -29.23 11.81 9.30
CA GLN A 192 -29.24 12.50 8.02
C GLN A 192 -27.84 12.98 7.60
N HIS A 193 -27.09 13.61 8.50
CA HIS A 193 -25.75 14.11 8.22
C HIS A 193 -24.79 12.97 7.94
N ARG A 194 -24.85 11.86 8.69
CA ARG A 194 -24.03 10.67 8.45
C ARG A 194 -24.27 10.08 7.07
N ASN A 195 -25.53 9.98 6.64
CA ASN A 195 -25.86 9.49 5.29
C ASN A 195 -25.33 10.45 4.21
N THR A 196 -25.34 11.75 4.45
CA THR A 196 -24.72 12.72 3.53
C THR A 196 -23.21 12.45 3.38
N LEU A 197 -22.48 12.26 4.49
CA LEU A 197 -21.05 11.95 4.44
C LEU A 197 -20.78 10.60 3.75
N LYS A 198 -21.61 9.58 4.00
CA LYS A 198 -21.39 8.22 3.47
C LYS A 198 -21.83 8.04 2.03
N ASP A 199 -23.02 8.49 1.69
CA ASP A 199 -23.67 8.15 0.43
C ASP A 199 -23.32 9.18 -0.65
N LEU A 200 -23.34 10.46 -0.29
CA LEU A 200 -22.99 11.55 -1.20
C LEU A 200 -21.48 11.75 -1.29
N LEU A 201 -20.80 11.93 -0.14
CA LEU A 201 -19.36 12.23 -0.13
C LEU A 201 -18.47 10.97 -0.18
N ARG A 202 -19.05 9.77 -0.02
CA ARG A 202 -18.34 8.48 -0.02
C ARG A 202 -17.26 8.37 1.06
N TYR A 203 -17.44 9.11 2.16
CA TYR A 203 -16.57 9.02 3.33
C TYR A 203 -16.87 7.75 4.12
N LYS A 204 -15.84 7.21 4.75
CA LYS A 204 -15.89 5.90 5.41
C LYS A 204 -16.10 6.07 6.90
N GLU A 205 -17.29 5.74 7.35
CA GLU A 205 -17.64 5.74 8.76
C GLU A 205 -16.91 4.62 9.52
N ILE A 206 -16.30 4.97 10.65
CA ILE A 206 -15.92 4.04 11.71
C ILE A 206 -16.94 4.22 12.83
N PRO A 207 -17.89 3.28 13.00
CA PRO A 207 -19.08 3.51 13.82
C PRO A 207 -18.71 3.67 15.31
N PRO A 208 -19.46 4.49 16.07
CA PRO A 208 -19.29 4.55 17.51
C PRO A 208 -19.71 3.25 18.18
N MET A 209 -19.44 3.16 19.47
CA MET A 209 -19.78 2.02 20.32
C MET A 209 -20.78 2.43 21.40
N GLU A 210 -21.42 1.41 21.97
CA GLU A 210 -22.21 1.52 23.18
C GLU A 210 -21.30 1.42 24.41
N LYS A 211 -21.30 2.44 25.26
CA LYS A 211 -20.57 2.47 26.54
C LYS A 211 -21.26 3.42 27.52
N GLU A 212 -20.89 3.31 28.79
CA GLU A 212 -21.11 4.39 29.76
C GLU A 212 -20.29 5.61 29.33
N LEU A 213 -20.98 6.73 29.11
CA LEU A 213 -20.44 7.99 28.63
C LEU A 213 -20.02 8.87 29.81
N VAL A 214 -19.24 9.92 29.53
CA VAL A 214 -18.71 10.84 30.55
C VAL A 214 -19.83 11.55 31.35
N CYS A 215 -21.03 11.66 30.79
CA CYS A 215 -22.22 12.18 31.47
C CYS A 215 -22.93 11.18 32.40
N GLY A 216 -22.51 9.92 32.43
CA GLY A 216 -23.13 8.83 33.21
C GLY A 216 -24.19 8.02 32.46
N ASP A 217 -24.58 8.42 31.24
CA ASP A 217 -25.52 7.67 30.42
C ASP A 217 -24.85 6.44 29.81
N THR A 218 -25.53 5.28 29.80
CA THR A 218 -25.14 4.14 28.97
C THR A 218 -25.87 4.22 27.64
N GLY A 219 -25.15 4.23 26.52
CA GLY A 219 -25.76 4.21 25.21
C GLY A 219 -24.76 4.37 24.05
N MET A 220 -25.28 4.34 22.83
CA MET A 220 -24.51 4.49 21.60
C MET A 220 -24.01 5.92 21.44
N GLY A 221 -22.74 6.10 21.08
CA GLY A 221 -22.19 7.43 20.78
C GLY A 221 -20.74 7.63 21.21
N ALA A 222 -20.21 6.72 22.05
CA ALA A 222 -18.79 6.69 22.36
C ALA A 222 -17.96 6.44 21.09
N MET A 223 -16.86 7.17 20.93
CA MET A 223 -15.92 6.93 19.82
C MET A 223 -15.50 5.45 19.77
N ALA A 224 -15.35 4.92 18.55
CA ALA A 224 -14.68 3.63 18.34
C ALA A 224 -13.35 3.57 19.11
N THR A 225 -12.95 2.37 19.53
CA THR A 225 -11.65 2.23 20.20
C THR A 225 -10.52 2.70 19.29
N THR A 226 -9.50 3.29 19.90
CA THR A 226 -8.22 3.64 19.26
C THR A 226 -7.65 2.46 18.45
N THR A 227 -7.70 1.26 19.01
CA THR A 227 -7.30 0.01 18.34
C THR A 227 -8.12 -0.29 17.09
N MET A 228 -9.46 -0.14 17.14
CA MET A 228 -10.31 -0.38 15.97
C MET A 228 -10.03 0.64 14.86
N ILE A 229 -9.95 1.93 15.22
CA ILE A 229 -9.61 3.01 14.29
C ILE A 229 -8.24 2.75 13.66
N ALA A 230 -7.23 2.46 14.48
CA ALA A 230 -5.88 2.17 14.02
C ALA A 230 -5.82 0.96 13.07
N THR A 231 -6.59 -0.10 13.36
CA THR A 231 -6.66 -1.30 12.50
C THR A 231 -7.25 -0.99 11.12
N VAL A 232 -8.34 -0.21 11.08
CA VAL A 232 -8.99 0.22 9.83
C VAL A 232 -8.02 1.06 8.99
N ILE A 233 -7.36 2.05 9.60
CA ILE A 233 -6.43 2.92 8.89
C ILE A 233 -5.16 2.18 8.47
N ALA A 234 -4.60 1.35 9.34
CA ALA A 234 -3.42 0.54 9.03
C ALA A 234 -3.68 -0.39 7.83
N THR A 235 -4.91 -0.84 7.61
CA THR A 235 -5.26 -1.62 6.41
C THR A 235 -5.03 -0.82 5.13
N VAL A 236 -5.34 0.48 5.12
CA VAL A 236 -5.10 1.37 3.98
C VAL A 236 -3.61 1.59 3.77
N VAL A 237 -2.86 1.84 4.86
CA VAL A 237 -1.41 2.03 4.82
C VAL A 237 -0.72 0.78 4.28
N ARG A 238 -1.01 -0.40 4.84
CA ARG A 238 -0.45 -1.68 4.38
C ARG A 238 -0.79 -1.95 2.91
N ASN A 239 -2.02 -1.67 2.49
CA ASN A 239 -2.43 -1.85 1.10
C ASN A 239 -1.64 -0.93 0.15
N ARG A 240 -1.35 0.31 0.56
CA ARG A 240 -0.56 1.25 -0.25
C ARG A 240 0.87 0.77 -0.51
N HIS A 241 1.43 0.01 0.44
CA HIS A 241 2.78 -0.53 0.38
C HIS A 241 2.84 -2.03 0.01
N SER A 242 1.70 -2.65 -0.29
CA SER A 242 1.65 -4.01 -0.82
C SER A 242 2.03 -4.05 -2.30
N MET A 243 2.49 -5.21 -2.76
CA MET A 243 2.84 -5.46 -4.16
C MET A 243 1.95 -6.57 -4.72
N TRP A 244 1.47 -6.40 -5.95
CA TRP A 244 0.81 -7.47 -6.69
C TRP A 244 1.76 -8.09 -7.70
N ILE A 245 1.84 -9.42 -7.70
CA ILE A 245 2.63 -10.20 -8.65
C ILE A 245 1.67 -11.03 -9.49
N PHE A 246 1.74 -10.87 -10.81
CA PHE A 246 0.96 -11.69 -11.74
C PHE A 246 1.77 -12.92 -12.16
N GLY A 247 1.34 -14.10 -11.72
CA GLY A 247 1.89 -15.38 -12.13
C GLY A 247 1.24 -15.89 -13.41
N TYR A 248 2.04 -16.15 -14.43
CA TYR A 248 1.62 -16.67 -15.75
C TYR A 248 2.45 -17.88 -16.21
N GLY A 249 3.28 -18.44 -15.34
CA GLY A 249 4.14 -19.58 -15.65
C GLY A 249 4.18 -20.54 -14.46
N SER A 250 5.39 -20.91 -14.03
CA SER A 250 5.55 -21.82 -12.89
C SER A 250 4.97 -21.28 -11.57
N LEU A 251 4.78 -19.96 -11.45
CA LEU A 251 4.11 -19.34 -10.31
C LEU A 251 2.65 -19.79 -10.14
N LEU A 252 2.02 -20.35 -11.18
CA LEU A 252 0.64 -20.85 -11.11
C LEU A 252 0.49 -22.04 -10.17
N TRP A 253 1.54 -22.84 -9.97
CA TRP A 253 1.54 -23.98 -9.04
C TRP A 253 2.67 -23.95 -8.01
N ASN A 254 3.71 -23.14 -8.23
CA ASN A 254 4.85 -23.03 -7.32
C ASN A 254 5.31 -21.56 -7.15
N PRO A 255 4.54 -20.74 -6.41
CA PRO A 255 4.90 -19.35 -6.15
C PRO A 255 6.14 -19.23 -5.25
N ASN A 256 6.21 -20.02 -4.19
CA ASN A 256 7.34 -20.09 -3.24
C ASN A 256 7.72 -18.73 -2.60
N PHE A 257 6.73 -17.89 -2.36
CA PHE A 257 6.84 -16.67 -1.55
C PHE A 257 5.54 -16.46 -0.76
N PRO A 258 5.57 -15.75 0.39
CA PRO A 258 4.37 -15.48 1.17
C PRO A 258 3.47 -14.46 0.47
N PHE A 259 2.16 -14.73 0.47
CA PHE A 259 1.13 -13.82 -0.05
C PHE A 259 -0.08 -13.83 0.87
N THR A 260 -0.79 -12.70 0.95
CA THR A 260 -1.99 -12.52 1.79
C THR A 260 -3.28 -12.76 1.01
N GLN A 261 -3.22 -12.68 -0.33
CA GLN A 261 -4.37 -12.90 -1.20
C GLN A 261 -3.90 -13.47 -2.54
N LYS A 262 -4.73 -14.30 -3.18
CA LYS A 262 -4.56 -14.72 -4.57
C LYS A 262 -5.89 -14.63 -5.31
N ILE A 263 -5.88 -14.11 -6.53
CA ILE A 263 -7.08 -13.94 -7.36
C ILE A 263 -6.76 -14.36 -8.79
N PRO A 264 -7.57 -15.22 -9.44
CA PRO A 264 -7.43 -15.46 -10.87
C PRO A 264 -7.79 -14.21 -11.68
N GLY A 265 -7.11 -13.99 -12.79
CA GLY A 265 -7.36 -12.82 -13.64
C GLY A 265 -6.70 -12.94 -15.01
N VAL A 266 -6.95 -11.95 -15.87
CA VAL A 266 -6.37 -11.87 -17.21
C VAL A 266 -5.57 -10.58 -17.36
N VAL A 267 -4.48 -10.67 -18.12
CA VAL A 267 -3.76 -9.50 -18.64
C VAL A 267 -4.09 -9.39 -20.13
N CYS A 268 -4.75 -8.29 -20.51
CA CYS A 268 -5.12 -8.00 -21.89
C CYS A 268 -3.96 -7.38 -22.67
N GLY A 269 -3.86 -7.67 -23.96
CA GLY A 269 -2.82 -7.11 -24.83
C GLY A 269 -1.49 -7.87 -24.78
N TYR A 270 -1.49 -9.07 -24.19
CA TYR A 270 -0.30 -9.92 -24.07
C TYR A 270 -0.64 -11.39 -24.34
N ALA A 271 0.25 -12.06 -25.06
CA ALA A 271 0.22 -13.50 -25.26
C ALA A 271 1.36 -14.17 -24.49
N ARG A 272 1.10 -15.37 -23.98
CA ARG A 272 2.12 -16.21 -23.36
C ARG A 272 2.80 -17.08 -24.41
N LYS A 273 4.14 -17.08 -24.46
CA LYS A 273 4.90 -17.86 -25.46
C LYS A 273 6.13 -18.53 -24.86
N PHE A 274 6.47 -19.74 -25.31
CA PHE A 274 7.70 -20.48 -24.95
C PHE A 274 8.96 -19.90 -25.64
N TRP A 275 9.11 -18.59 -25.62
CA TRP A 275 10.17 -17.87 -26.33
C TRP A 275 11.35 -17.47 -25.44
N GLN A 276 11.31 -17.83 -24.16
CA GLN A 276 12.39 -17.56 -23.22
C GLN A 276 13.30 -18.79 -23.07
N LEU A 277 14.62 -18.59 -23.12
CA LEU A 277 15.59 -19.62 -22.75
C LEU A 277 15.85 -19.58 -21.24
N SER A 278 16.00 -20.75 -20.64
CA SER A 278 16.39 -20.92 -19.23
C SER A 278 17.67 -21.76 -19.18
N PRO A 279 18.84 -21.13 -18.99
CA PRO A 279 20.14 -21.80 -18.89
C PRO A 279 20.41 -22.42 -17.51
N ASP A 280 19.44 -22.41 -16.59
CA ASP A 280 19.65 -22.64 -15.16
C ASP A 280 18.58 -23.56 -14.51
N HIS A 281 17.34 -23.08 -14.41
CA HIS A 281 16.28 -23.75 -13.66
C HIS A 281 15.60 -24.85 -14.48
N ARG A 282 15.45 -24.65 -15.80
CA ARG A 282 14.80 -25.59 -16.72
C ARG A 282 15.71 -26.19 -17.79
N GLY A 283 16.99 -25.82 -17.79
CA GLY A 283 18.04 -26.39 -18.63
C GLY A 283 19.42 -26.25 -17.97
N THR A 284 20.46 -26.27 -18.79
CA THR A 284 21.83 -25.92 -18.40
C THR A 284 22.40 -24.86 -19.35
N PRO A 285 23.54 -24.22 -19.06
CA PRO A 285 24.14 -23.23 -19.96
C PRO A 285 24.40 -23.78 -21.37
N GLU A 286 24.77 -25.05 -21.48
CA GLU A 286 25.05 -25.73 -22.75
C GLU A 286 23.78 -26.26 -23.42
N LYS A 287 22.74 -26.58 -22.63
CA LYS A 287 21.45 -27.12 -23.10
C LYS A 287 20.30 -26.37 -22.43
N PRO A 288 20.04 -25.12 -22.85
CA PRO A 288 19.00 -24.31 -22.21
C PRO A 288 17.62 -24.91 -22.41
N GLY A 289 16.75 -24.76 -21.42
CA GLY A 289 15.33 -25.09 -21.52
C GLY A 289 14.54 -23.94 -22.15
N ARG A 290 13.27 -24.17 -22.47
CA ARG A 290 12.28 -23.17 -22.84
C ARG A 290 11.32 -22.89 -21.68
N THR A 291 11.19 -21.62 -21.32
CA THR A 291 10.19 -21.12 -20.39
C THR A 291 9.24 -20.16 -21.09
N VAL A 292 8.08 -19.92 -20.47
CA VAL A 292 7.14 -18.94 -21.01
C VAL A 292 7.52 -17.51 -20.62
N THR A 293 7.23 -16.57 -21.51
CA THR A 293 7.29 -15.13 -21.31
C THR A 293 6.02 -14.46 -21.85
N LEU A 294 5.77 -13.21 -21.46
CA LEU A 294 4.67 -12.40 -21.99
C LEU A 294 5.16 -11.50 -23.12
N VAL A 295 4.55 -11.64 -24.29
CA VAL A 295 4.83 -10.82 -25.47
C VAL A 295 3.62 -9.93 -25.79
N PRO A 296 3.81 -8.70 -26.30
CA PRO A 296 2.70 -7.83 -26.63
C PRO A 296 1.92 -8.44 -27.79
N ASP A 297 0.61 -8.48 -27.62
CA ASP A 297 -0.33 -8.93 -28.64
C ASP A 297 -1.69 -8.33 -28.29
N THR A 298 -2.05 -7.25 -29.00
CA THR A 298 -3.22 -6.42 -28.73
C THR A 298 -4.55 -7.17 -28.79
N HIS A 299 -4.58 -8.34 -29.43
CA HIS A 299 -5.78 -9.16 -29.58
C HIS A 299 -5.83 -10.36 -28.62
N SER A 300 -4.76 -10.58 -27.86
CA SER A 300 -4.64 -11.70 -26.93
C SER A 300 -4.91 -11.31 -25.48
N VAL A 301 -5.31 -12.30 -24.72
CA VAL A 301 -5.42 -12.27 -23.26
C VAL A 301 -4.59 -13.40 -22.68
N CYS A 302 -3.92 -13.13 -21.56
CA CYS A 302 -3.18 -14.15 -20.82
C CYS A 302 -3.84 -14.35 -19.46
N TRP A 303 -4.39 -15.54 -19.22
CA TRP A 303 -4.96 -15.89 -17.92
C TRP A 303 -3.88 -16.26 -16.91
N GLY A 304 -3.97 -15.81 -15.67
CA GLY A 304 -3.04 -16.20 -14.61
C GLY A 304 -3.59 -15.91 -13.22
N ILE A 305 -2.70 -15.86 -12.24
CA ILE A 305 -3.06 -15.61 -10.83
C ILE A 305 -2.30 -14.38 -10.32
N ALA A 306 -3.04 -13.38 -9.84
CA ALA A 306 -2.48 -12.24 -9.13
C ALA A 306 -2.32 -12.57 -7.64
N PHE A 307 -1.10 -12.46 -7.13
CA PHE A 307 -0.75 -12.68 -5.72
C PHE A 307 -0.46 -11.33 -5.04
N LYS A 308 -1.09 -11.08 -3.89
CA LYS A 308 -0.83 -9.90 -3.08
C LYS A 308 0.23 -10.20 -2.04
N VAL A 309 1.35 -9.50 -2.09
CA VAL A 309 2.46 -9.61 -1.16
C VAL A 309 2.42 -8.42 -0.20
N ALA A 310 2.41 -8.73 1.10
CA ALA A 310 2.44 -7.73 2.16
C ALA A 310 3.80 -7.01 2.22
N GLU A 311 3.81 -5.76 2.69
CA GLU A 311 4.97 -4.87 2.67
C GLU A 311 6.23 -5.54 3.24
N GLU A 312 6.08 -6.22 4.38
CA GLU A 312 7.16 -6.88 5.13
C GLU A 312 7.85 -8.00 4.31
N HIS A 313 7.19 -8.47 3.25
CA HIS A 313 7.68 -9.51 2.36
C HIS A 313 8.04 -8.99 0.97
N VAL A 314 7.72 -7.74 0.63
CA VAL A 314 7.94 -7.18 -0.72
C VAL A 314 9.42 -7.24 -1.09
N ARG A 315 10.32 -6.76 -0.23
CA ARG A 315 11.77 -6.74 -0.52
C ARG A 315 12.31 -8.15 -0.77
N LYS A 316 12.08 -9.07 0.17
CA LYS A 316 12.54 -10.47 0.07
C LYS A 316 11.94 -11.18 -1.13
N THR A 317 10.66 -10.96 -1.42
CA THR A 317 9.99 -11.57 -2.58
C THR A 317 10.54 -11.03 -3.89
N ARG A 318 10.81 -9.73 -3.97
CA ARG A 318 11.43 -9.12 -5.15
C ARG A 318 12.83 -9.67 -5.38
N GLU A 319 13.68 -9.72 -4.36
CA GLU A 319 15.03 -10.31 -4.46
C GLU A 319 14.98 -11.79 -4.88
N TYR A 320 14.03 -12.54 -4.32
CA TYR A 320 13.79 -13.94 -4.70
C TYR A 320 13.37 -14.07 -6.17
N LEU A 321 12.42 -13.26 -6.63
CA LEU A 321 11.94 -13.29 -8.01
C LEU A 321 13.02 -12.81 -8.98
N ASP A 322 13.71 -11.72 -8.68
CA ASP A 322 14.84 -11.23 -9.46
C ASP A 322 15.89 -12.33 -9.60
N HIS A 323 16.17 -13.11 -8.53
CA HIS A 323 17.03 -14.29 -8.61
C HIS A 323 16.47 -15.40 -9.48
N ARG A 324 15.21 -15.79 -9.26
CA ARG A 324 14.53 -16.88 -9.98
C ARG A 324 14.42 -16.60 -11.48
N GLU A 325 14.34 -15.32 -11.83
CA GLU A 325 14.10 -14.80 -13.16
C GLU A 325 15.35 -14.12 -13.76
N LYS A 326 16.54 -14.32 -13.13
CA LYS A 326 17.86 -13.78 -13.51
C LYS A 326 18.19 -13.93 -14.99
N ALA A 327 17.67 -14.99 -15.62
CA ALA A 327 17.89 -15.29 -17.01
C ALA A 327 16.77 -14.81 -17.95
N GLY A 328 15.85 -13.92 -17.54
CA GLY A 328 14.75 -13.51 -18.42
C GLY A 328 14.10 -12.15 -18.16
N TYR A 329 14.32 -11.52 -17.01
CA TYR A 329 13.53 -10.34 -16.65
C TYR A 329 14.37 -9.29 -15.91
N SER A 330 14.51 -8.09 -16.50
CA SER A 330 14.74 -6.89 -15.71
C SER A 330 13.44 -6.52 -14.99
N ALA A 331 13.50 -5.79 -13.87
CA ALA A 331 12.33 -5.35 -13.09
C ALA A 331 11.31 -4.46 -13.85
N TYR A 332 11.54 -4.23 -15.14
CA TYR A 332 10.66 -3.62 -16.13
C TYR A 332 10.58 -4.58 -17.31
N ILE A 333 9.40 -4.69 -17.94
CA ILE A 333 9.20 -5.47 -19.18
C ILE A 333 10.23 -4.97 -20.22
N SER A 334 11.34 -5.68 -20.35
CA SER A 334 12.38 -5.39 -21.35
C SER A 334 12.05 -6.22 -22.57
N TYR A 335 11.53 -5.54 -23.59
CA TYR A 335 11.47 -6.08 -24.92
C TYR A 335 12.80 -5.82 -25.61
N GLY A 336 13.54 -6.90 -25.90
CA GLY A 336 14.59 -6.86 -26.92
C GLY A 336 16.04 -6.93 -26.48
N ASP A 337 16.38 -6.79 -25.18
CA ASP A 337 17.79 -6.78 -24.73
C ASP A 337 18.14 -7.85 -23.67
N ALA A 338 17.21 -8.77 -23.36
CA ALA A 338 17.51 -9.87 -22.47
C ALA A 338 18.30 -10.95 -23.21
N VAL A 339 19.53 -11.25 -22.75
CA VAL A 339 20.50 -12.22 -23.31
C VAL A 339 19.91 -13.60 -23.65
N HIS A 340 18.77 -13.96 -23.06
CA HIS A 340 18.12 -15.26 -23.21
C HIS A 340 16.73 -15.21 -23.85
N TYR A 341 16.28 -14.05 -24.32
CA TYR A 341 15.07 -13.96 -25.13
C TYR A 341 15.38 -14.51 -26.54
N ALA A 342 14.85 -15.70 -26.85
CA ALA A 342 15.05 -16.32 -28.17
C ALA A 342 14.09 -15.79 -29.23
N GLY A 343 13.09 -15.00 -28.83
CA GLY A 343 12.07 -14.45 -29.73
C GLY A 343 11.20 -15.51 -30.41
N PRO A 344 10.41 -15.10 -31.41
CA PRO A 344 9.63 -16.01 -32.24
C PRO A 344 10.50 -17.14 -32.78
N SER A 345 10.24 -18.35 -32.32
CA SER A 345 10.95 -19.56 -32.73
C SER A 345 9.97 -20.55 -33.34
N ASP A 346 10.44 -21.34 -34.30
CA ASP A 346 9.67 -22.44 -34.87
C ASP A 346 9.22 -23.44 -33.78
N LEU A 347 7.97 -23.91 -33.88
CA LEU A 347 7.37 -24.78 -32.88
C LEU A 347 8.11 -26.12 -32.74
N ASP A 348 8.63 -26.67 -33.84
CA ASP A 348 9.39 -27.92 -33.79
C ASP A 348 10.72 -27.73 -33.08
N ILE A 349 11.38 -26.57 -33.27
CA ILE A 349 12.57 -26.21 -32.50
C ILE A 349 12.23 -26.09 -31.00
N ILE A 350 11.16 -25.37 -30.66
CA ILE A 350 10.70 -25.23 -29.26
C ILE A 350 10.46 -26.60 -28.63
N CYS A 351 9.67 -27.46 -29.28
CA CYS A 351 9.32 -28.79 -28.76
C CYS A 351 10.55 -29.71 -28.64
N GLN A 352 11.46 -29.69 -29.62
CA GLN A 352 12.71 -30.46 -29.56
C GLN A 352 13.62 -29.99 -28.41
N THR A 353 13.72 -28.68 -28.18
CA THR A 353 14.44 -28.14 -27.02
C THR A 353 13.80 -28.64 -25.72
N ILE A 354 12.48 -28.48 -25.56
CA ILE A 354 11.76 -28.88 -24.34
C ILE A 354 11.98 -30.37 -24.02
N ILE A 355 11.96 -31.25 -25.01
CA ILE A 355 12.13 -32.69 -24.82
C ILE A 355 13.56 -33.05 -24.36
N ARG A 356 14.56 -32.27 -24.76
CA ARG A 356 15.98 -32.59 -24.51
C ARG A 356 16.55 -31.88 -23.29
N SER A 357 15.86 -30.88 -22.75
CA SER A 357 16.36 -30.03 -21.67
C SER A 357 15.85 -30.46 -20.29
N ARG A 358 16.75 -30.41 -19.30
CA ARG A 358 16.49 -30.67 -17.89
C ARG A 358 17.36 -29.72 -17.07
N GLY A 359 16.78 -29.13 -16.04
CA GLY A 359 17.50 -28.25 -15.11
C GLY A 359 17.25 -28.65 -13.66
N LEU A 360 17.66 -27.77 -12.74
CA LEU A 360 17.51 -27.97 -11.30
C LEU A 360 16.06 -28.20 -10.85
N SER A 361 15.08 -27.62 -11.56
CA SER A 361 13.66 -27.75 -11.24
C SER A 361 12.97 -28.93 -11.93
N GLY A 362 13.72 -29.88 -12.49
CA GLY A 362 13.20 -31.07 -13.18
C GLY A 362 13.24 -30.96 -14.70
N SER A 363 12.52 -31.86 -15.37
CA SER A 363 12.49 -31.87 -16.84
C SER A 363 11.71 -30.68 -17.38
N ASN A 364 12.12 -30.19 -18.55
CA ASN A 364 11.38 -29.10 -19.20
C ASN A 364 10.04 -29.59 -19.77
N VAL A 365 9.92 -30.88 -20.09
CA VAL A 365 8.66 -31.55 -20.44
C VAL A 365 7.65 -31.44 -19.30
N ASP A 366 8.03 -31.79 -18.07
CA ASP A 366 7.12 -31.70 -16.91
C ASP A 366 6.63 -30.27 -16.71
N TYR A 367 7.49 -29.28 -16.92
CA TYR A 367 7.11 -27.86 -16.87
C TYR A 367 6.04 -27.50 -17.92
N ALA A 368 6.25 -27.88 -19.17
CA ALA A 368 5.32 -27.56 -20.26
C ALA A 368 3.96 -28.24 -20.06
N LEU A 369 3.97 -29.54 -19.70
CA LEU A 369 2.74 -30.30 -19.45
C LEU A 369 2.03 -29.86 -18.17
N SER A 370 2.76 -29.51 -17.11
CA SER A 370 2.15 -28.95 -15.89
C SER A 370 1.43 -27.63 -16.18
N LEU A 371 2.04 -26.78 -17.00
CA LEU A 371 1.43 -25.52 -17.41
C LEU A 371 0.13 -25.74 -18.19
N ALA A 372 0.16 -26.59 -19.21
CA ALA A 372 -1.02 -26.91 -20.01
C ALA A 372 -2.12 -27.53 -19.14
N ASN A 373 -1.78 -28.46 -18.25
CA ASN A 373 -2.72 -29.07 -17.31
C ASN A 373 -3.36 -28.03 -16.38
N VAL A 374 -2.60 -27.06 -15.85
CA VAL A 374 -3.19 -25.98 -15.04
C VAL A 374 -4.18 -25.15 -15.85
N LEU A 375 -3.84 -24.81 -17.10
CA LEU A 375 -4.70 -24.04 -17.98
C LEU A 375 -5.99 -24.77 -18.33
N HIS A 376 -5.91 -26.04 -18.73
CA HIS A 376 -7.09 -26.87 -19.00
C HIS A 376 -8.04 -26.94 -17.81
N ASN A 377 -7.51 -27.08 -16.60
CA ASN A 377 -8.32 -27.27 -15.40
C ASN A 377 -8.86 -25.97 -14.81
N GLN A 378 -8.07 -24.89 -14.82
CA GLN A 378 -8.42 -23.65 -14.11
C GLN A 378 -8.92 -22.53 -15.04
N ALA A 379 -8.61 -22.60 -16.32
CA ALA A 379 -9.00 -21.60 -17.32
C ALA A 379 -9.44 -22.21 -18.66
N PRO A 380 -10.31 -23.23 -18.68
CA PRO A 380 -10.75 -23.87 -19.93
C PRO A 380 -11.47 -22.91 -20.89
N HIS A 381 -11.94 -21.77 -20.38
CA HIS A 381 -12.66 -20.73 -21.11
C HIS A 381 -11.75 -19.65 -21.72
N VAL A 382 -10.44 -19.67 -21.43
CA VAL A 382 -9.47 -18.72 -21.99
C VAL A 382 -8.54 -19.46 -22.94
N PRO A 383 -8.49 -19.09 -24.24
CA PRO A 383 -7.61 -19.75 -25.19
C PRO A 383 -6.14 -19.47 -24.88
N ASP A 384 -5.31 -20.50 -24.99
CA ASP A 384 -3.84 -20.40 -24.92
C ASP A 384 -3.23 -21.31 -26.00
N ASP A 385 -3.56 -21.00 -27.26
CA ASP A 385 -3.28 -21.83 -28.44
C ASP A 385 -1.81 -22.24 -28.54
N HIS A 386 -0.90 -21.36 -28.15
CA HIS A 386 0.53 -21.65 -28.22
C HIS A 386 0.95 -22.71 -27.20
N VAL A 387 0.47 -22.63 -25.96
CA VAL A 387 0.78 -23.64 -24.93
C VAL A 387 0.16 -24.98 -25.31
N PHE A 388 -1.09 -24.99 -25.78
CA PHE A 388 -1.78 -26.23 -26.16
C PHE A 388 -1.19 -26.88 -27.41
N GLU A 389 -0.72 -26.09 -28.38
CA GLU A 389 -0.02 -26.62 -29.55
C GLU A 389 1.35 -27.22 -29.18
N VAL A 390 2.08 -26.58 -28.27
CA VAL A 390 3.33 -27.11 -27.72
C VAL A 390 3.09 -28.42 -26.95
N GLU A 391 2.06 -28.48 -26.12
CA GLU A 391 1.62 -29.71 -25.41
C GLU A 391 1.36 -30.84 -26.41
N ARG A 392 0.50 -30.59 -27.41
CA ARG A 392 0.10 -31.58 -28.42
C ARG A 392 1.31 -32.17 -29.14
N ARG A 393 2.25 -31.32 -29.58
CA ARG A 393 3.47 -31.76 -30.27
C ARG A 393 4.43 -32.52 -29.36
N ILE A 394 4.63 -32.08 -28.12
CA ILE A 394 5.47 -32.79 -27.14
C ILE A 394 4.92 -34.20 -26.89
N LEU A 395 3.61 -34.32 -26.65
CA LEU A 395 2.96 -35.61 -26.42
C LEU A 395 3.11 -36.55 -27.63
N ALA A 396 2.95 -36.04 -28.86
CA ALA A 396 3.15 -36.82 -30.08
C ALA A 396 4.60 -37.32 -30.21
N LEU A 397 5.58 -36.46 -29.99
CA LEU A 397 7.01 -36.81 -30.07
C LEU A 397 7.44 -37.81 -28.98
N CYS A 398 6.87 -37.70 -27.78
CA CYS A 398 7.12 -38.65 -26.70
C CYS A 398 6.56 -40.04 -27.02
N ARG A 399 5.35 -40.12 -27.61
CA ARG A 399 4.75 -41.39 -28.06
C ARG A 399 5.58 -42.04 -29.17
N SER A 400 5.98 -41.29 -30.19
CA SER A 400 6.78 -41.85 -31.29
C SER A 400 8.13 -42.37 -30.84
N LYS A 401 8.77 -41.73 -29.84
CA LYS A 401 10.01 -42.22 -29.25
C LYS A 401 9.80 -43.54 -28.51
N LYS A 402 8.76 -43.62 -27.67
CA LYS A 402 8.41 -44.84 -26.95
C LYS A 402 8.18 -46.00 -27.92
N ASP A 403 7.41 -45.78 -28.98
CA ASP A 403 7.15 -46.80 -30.01
C ASP A 403 8.44 -47.23 -30.74
N SER A 404 9.40 -46.31 -30.94
CA SER A 404 10.69 -46.63 -31.55
C SER A 404 11.64 -47.39 -30.62
N ASP A 405 11.62 -47.08 -29.33
CA ASP A 405 12.43 -47.75 -28.31
C ASP A 405 11.87 -49.15 -28.01
N ASP A 406 10.55 -49.30 -27.96
CA ASP A 406 9.87 -50.59 -27.80
C ASP A 406 10.13 -51.51 -29.01
N LYS A 407 10.14 -50.96 -30.24
CA LYS A 407 10.52 -51.71 -31.46
C LYS A 407 11.99 -52.12 -31.48
N LYS A 408 12.90 -51.28 -30.97
CA LYS A 408 14.33 -51.64 -30.86
C LYS A 408 14.56 -52.72 -29.81
N ASN A 409 13.89 -52.65 -28.65
CA ASN A 409 13.99 -53.67 -27.62
C ASN A 409 13.41 -55.02 -28.08
N ASN A 410 12.34 -55.02 -28.87
CA ASN A 410 11.76 -56.25 -29.43
C ASN A 410 12.55 -56.85 -30.61
N GLN A 411 13.58 -56.17 -31.13
CA GLN A 411 14.47 -56.72 -32.16
C GLN A 411 15.75 -57.35 -31.59
N ILE A 412 15.96 -57.28 -30.27
CA ILE A 412 17.15 -57.80 -29.57
C ILE A 412 16.81 -59.11 -28.81
N VAL A 413 15.60 -59.65 -28.97
CA VAL A 413 15.16 -60.93 -28.37
C VAL A 413 15.19 -62.06 -29.39
#